data_AF-A0A9E0INC5-F1
#
_entry.id   AF-A0A9E0INC5-F1
#
_cell.length_a   1.000
_cell.length_b   1.000
_cell.length_c   1.000
_cell.angle_alpha   90.00
_cell.angle_beta   90.00
_cell.angle_gamma   90.00
#
_symmetry.space_group_name_H-M   'P 1'
#
loop_
_entity.id
_entity.type
_entity.pdbx_description
1 polymer ?
#
loop_
_entity_poly.entity_id
_entity_poly.type
_entity_poly.pdbx_seq_one_letter_code
_entity_poly.pdbx_strand_id
1 'polypeptide(L)'
;MVAAACGGEPEVARPAPLGPLAGAGAVDTDRFVDAAACGQCHTASDTALRDPAGRDVSPVALWRPSMMALAARDPLYLAVLAEERARAPGDAATVDRICLRCHAPAGSEESGGALGFDELVAGDSPAARLGREGVTCTLCHQIAASGLGQEASFTGGFSVGYQREMFGPHASPYADPMRMFVGLTPALGEHVMRSELCATCHTVIVGDVVEQATYLEWRSSSMAATLPCQGCHVPPIDADAVPLRTPISKYPAGLSARAPVGRHRFVGGNAYMLRLIAGAEAWATTGLAPGELEAAALEAEQHLASAARLTVTPQAEAGTTALVVGVENLTGHKLPTGYPSRRMWLHVTVRDGARVLFESGAAAADGSLAGDVAPPHRDRIDDPAQVQVWQAVLVDGDGAPTHRALDAVGYGKDNRVLPAGWAPGPLDAARVASVGVDGDTSFVAGSDRVTYLVGAPPPGAVVEVELLYQSLSPGLVDAIDAGRTPMGTRFVDLARAAPITPIVMARAQLVL
;
A
#
# COMPACT_ATOMS: atom_id res chain seq x y z
N MET A 1 32.46 -45.88 25.84
CA MET A 1 31.92 -44.97 24.82
C MET A 1 30.78 -44.20 25.46
N VAL A 2 31.02 -42.94 25.81
CA VAL A 2 29.98 -42.05 26.36
C VAL A 2 29.24 -41.48 25.16
N ALA A 3 27.95 -41.81 25.04
CA ALA A 3 27.08 -41.23 24.04
C ALA A 3 26.83 -39.77 24.41
N ALA A 4 27.33 -38.85 23.59
CA ALA A 4 27.02 -37.44 23.67
C ALA A 4 25.54 -37.25 23.30
N ALA A 5 24.72 -36.87 24.28
CA ALA A 5 23.39 -36.35 24.01
C ALA A 5 23.54 -34.99 23.34
N CYS A 6 23.10 -34.88 22.09
CA CYS A 6 22.89 -33.59 21.43
C CYS A 6 21.80 -32.85 22.20
N GLY A 7 22.17 -31.90 23.06
CA GLY A 7 21.25 -30.94 23.62
C GLY A 7 20.77 -30.03 22.48
N GLY A 8 19.52 -30.19 22.06
CA GLY A 8 18.85 -29.14 21.30
C GLY A 8 18.80 -27.89 22.17
N GLU A 9 19.16 -26.74 21.60
CA GLU A 9 18.95 -25.46 22.28
C GLU A 9 17.47 -25.35 22.69
N PRO A 10 17.16 -24.89 23.91
CA PRO A 10 15.78 -24.76 24.33
C PRO A 10 15.07 -23.78 23.40
N GLU A 11 13.98 -24.25 22.78
CA GLU A 11 13.11 -23.42 21.95
C GLU A 11 12.60 -22.24 22.80
N VAL A 12 13.14 -21.05 22.56
CA VAL A 12 12.74 -19.85 23.29
C VAL A 12 11.30 -19.55 22.93
N ALA A 13 10.40 -19.71 23.91
CA ALA A 13 8.96 -19.53 23.72
C ALA A 13 8.63 -18.12 23.19
N ARG A 14 7.71 -18.04 22.22
CA ARG A 14 7.16 -16.76 21.74
C ARG A 14 6.44 -16.03 22.90
N PRO A 15 6.55 -14.69 22.99
CA PRO A 15 5.78 -13.94 23.99
C PRO A 15 4.27 -14.11 23.75
N ALA A 16 3.46 -13.82 24.76
CA ALA A 16 2.01 -13.83 24.57
C ALA A 16 1.61 -12.78 23.52
N PRO A 17 0.70 -13.11 22.58
CA PRO A 17 0.28 -12.16 21.56
C PRO A 17 -0.47 -10.98 22.18
N LEU A 18 -0.32 -9.78 21.60
CA LEU A 18 -1.05 -8.59 22.05
C LEU A 18 -2.56 -8.85 22.08
N GLY A 19 -3.23 -8.36 23.13
CA GLY A 19 -4.68 -8.42 23.27
C GLY A 19 -5.41 -7.55 22.24
N PRO A 20 -6.76 -7.56 22.24
CA PRO A 20 -7.56 -6.71 21.38
C PRO A 20 -7.18 -5.23 21.47
N LEU A 21 -7.18 -4.54 20.33
CA LEU A 21 -6.97 -3.10 20.27
C LEU A 21 -8.18 -2.37 20.88
N ALA A 22 -7.94 -1.21 21.50
CA ALA A 22 -9.02 -0.33 21.92
C ALA A 22 -9.86 0.12 20.71
N GLY A 23 -11.17 0.32 20.92
CA GLY A 23 -12.05 0.87 19.88
C GLY A 23 -11.74 2.33 19.56
N ALA A 24 -12.13 2.77 18.37
CA ALA A 24 -12.31 4.21 18.14
C ALA A 24 -13.47 4.72 19.02
N GLY A 25 -13.50 6.01 19.31
CA GLY A 25 -14.57 6.59 20.13
C GLY A 25 -14.86 8.03 19.72
N ALA A 26 -16.00 8.55 20.16
CA ALA A 26 -16.44 9.90 19.78
C ALA A 26 -15.44 10.96 20.27
N VAL A 27 -14.97 11.82 19.38
CA VAL A 27 -14.03 12.88 19.69
C VAL A 27 -14.46 14.19 19.05
N ASP A 28 -14.44 15.24 19.87
CA ASP A 28 -14.54 16.64 19.47
C ASP A 28 -13.51 17.40 20.30
N THR A 29 -12.42 17.80 19.66
CA THR A 29 -11.38 18.65 20.26
C THR A 29 -11.44 20.03 19.64
N ASP A 30 -10.62 20.96 20.14
CA ASP A 30 -10.50 22.30 19.55
C ASP A 30 -9.99 22.27 18.10
N ARG A 31 -9.46 21.14 17.60
CA ARG A 31 -8.87 21.00 16.26
C ARG A 31 -9.52 19.93 15.38
N PHE A 32 -9.97 18.82 15.94
CA PHE A 32 -10.45 17.66 15.17
C PHE A 32 -11.80 17.16 15.67
N VAL A 33 -12.56 16.58 14.76
CA VAL A 33 -13.74 15.76 15.08
C VAL A 33 -13.58 14.38 14.45
N ASP A 34 -14.26 13.39 15.03
CA ASP A 34 -14.31 12.02 14.53
C ASP A 34 -15.07 11.88 13.20
N ALA A 35 -14.88 10.76 12.52
CA ALA A 35 -15.53 10.49 11.23
C ALA A 35 -17.05 10.29 11.35
N ALA A 36 -17.56 9.85 12.50
CA ALA A 36 -18.99 9.69 12.73
C ALA A 36 -19.73 11.03 12.72
N ALA A 37 -19.09 12.11 13.19
CA ALA A 37 -19.59 13.47 13.08
C ALA A 37 -19.79 13.89 11.61
N CYS A 38 -18.84 13.55 10.73
CA CYS A 38 -18.98 13.78 9.29
C CYS A 38 -20.11 12.93 8.67
N GLY A 39 -20.27 11.69 9.13
CA GLY A 39 -21.31 10.74 8.70
C GLY A 39 -22.75 11.20 9.00
N GLN A 40 -22.93 12.19 9.86
CA GLN A 40 -24.25 12.79 10.08
C GLN A 40 -24.82 13.45 8.82
N CYS A 41 -23.96 13.92 7.90
CA CYS A 41 -24.35 14.63 6.68
C CYS A 41 -23.77 13.99 5.40
N HIS A 42 -22.60 13.37 5.49
CA HIS A 42 -21.86 12.82 4.35
C HIS A 42 -22.05 11.31 4.16
N THR A 43 -23.31 10.85 4.24
CA THR A 43 -23.77 9.50 3.90
C THR A 43 -24.82 9.57 2.79
N ALA A 44 -24.93 8.51 1.97
CA ALA A 44 -25.96 8.46 0.92
C ALA A 44 -27.39 8.61 1.47
N SER A 45 -28.23 9.29 0.68
CA SER A 45 -29.67 9.38 0.86
C SER A 45 -30.36 9.15 -0.48
N ASP A 46 -31.69 9.33 -0.56
CA ASP A 46 -32.40 9.25 -1.85
C ASP A 46 -32.02 10.39 -2.81
N THR A 47 -31.41 11.47 -2.30
CA THR A 47 -31.17 12.71 -3.05
C THR A 47 -29.72 13.18 -3.06
N ALA A 48 -28.83 12.56 -2.28
CA ALA A 48 -27.45 12.98 -2.12
C ALA A 48 -26.49 11.78 -2.11
N LEU A 49 -25.25 12.01 -2.55
CA LEU A 49 -24.14 11.05 -2.48
C LEU A 49 -24.46 9.69 -3.11
N ARG A 50 -25.23 9.72 -4.20
CA ARG A 50 -25.42 8.61 -5.13
C ARG A 50 -24.97 9.00 -6.53
N ASP A 51 -24.49 8.03 -7.28
CA ASP A 51 -24.23 8.19 -8.71
C ASP A 51 -25.50 7.98 -9.55
N PRO A 52 -25.45 8.17 -10.89
CA PRO A 52 -26.63 8.01 -11.75
C PRO A 52 -27.26 6.60 -11.73
N ALA A 53 -26.48 5.56 -11.38
CA ALA A 53 -26.96 4.19 -11.22
C ALA A 53 -27.53 3.92 -9.81
N GLY A 54 -27.53 4.93 -8.93
CA GLY A 54 -28.02 4.84 -7.56
C GLY A 54 -27.04 4.21 -6.58
N ARG A 55 -25.78 3.95 -6.96
CA ARG A 55 -24.76 3.38 -6.06
C ARG A 55 -24.32 4.42 -5.04
N ASP A 56 -23.99 3.97 -3.84
CA ASP A 56 -23.47 4.83 -2.77
C ASP A 56 -22.05 5.33 -3.13
N VAL A 57 -21.89 6.65 -3.19
CA VAL A 57 -20.61 7.33 -3.39
C VAL A 57 -20.24 8.24 -2.23
N SER A 58 -20.82 8.00 -1.06
CA SER A 58 -20.57 8.78 0.14
C SER A 58 -19.15 8.56 0.67
N PRO A 59 -18.43 9.63 1.04
CA PRO A 59 -17.03 9.53 1.41
C PRO A 59 -16.84 8.66 2.66
N VAL A 60 -17.77 8.69 3.63
CA VAL A 60 -17.67 7.90 4.87
C VAL A 60 -17.78 6.40 4.59
N ALA A 61 -18.73 5.98 3.74
CA ALA A 61 -18.90 4.57 3.39
C ALA A 61 -17.71 4.02 2.59
N LEU A 62 -17.14 4.85 1.71
CA LEU A 62 -16.01 4.46 0.87
C LEU A 62 -14.66 4.49 1.61
N TRP A 63 -14.49 5.41 2.56
CA TRP A 63 -13.24 5.58 3.31
C TRP A 63 -13.08 4.54 4.42
N ARG A 64 -14.15 4.22 5.16
CA ARG A 64 -14.05 3.37 6.36
C ARG A 64 -13.44 1.98 6.12
N PRO A 65 -13.66 1.27 4.99
CA PRO A 65 -13.00 -0.02 4.75
C PRO A 65 -11.64 0.11 4.05
N SER A 66 -11.13 1.34 3.85
CA SER A 66 -9.83 1.57 3.18
C SER A 66 -8.66 1.43 4.16
N MET A 67 -7.47 1.16 3.62
CA MET A 67 -6.24 1.16 4.44
C MET A 67 -5.91 2.55 5.04
N MET A 68 -6.51 3.65 4.55
CA MET A 68 -6.36 4.97 5.18
C MET A 68 -7.08 5.02 6.54
N ALA A 69 -8.31 4.52 6.62
CA ALA A 69 -9.06 4.40 7.88
C ALA A 69 -8.43 3.35 8.82
N LEU A 70 -7.82 2.32 8.25
CA LEU A 70 -7.20 1.21 8.98
C LEU A 70 -5.70 1.41 9.24
N ALA A 71 -5.13 2.56 8.91
CA ALA A 71 -3.68 2.79 8.96
C ALA A 71 -3.08 2.57 10.36
N ALA A 72 -3.83 2.88 11.42
CA ALA A 72 -3.44 2.66 12.82
C ALA A 72 -3.82 1.26 13.36
N ARG A 73 -4.48 0.43 12.54
CA ARG A 73 -4.97 -0.92 12.90
C ARG A 73 -4.34 -2.02 12.05
N ASP A 74 -3.52 -1.68 11.08
CA ASP A 74 -2.80 -2.61 10.22
C ASP A 74 -1.86 -3.50 11.08
N PRO A 75 -2.13 -4.82 11.15
CA PRO A 75 -1.31 -5.78 11.89
C PRO A 75 0.18 -5.76 11.54
N LEU A 76 0.52 -5.61 10.26
CA LEU A 76 1.93 -5.62 9.81
C LEU A 76 2.63 -4.35 10.27
N TYR A 77 2.00 -3.20 10.06
CA TYR A 77 2.52 -1.91 10.54
C TYR A 77 2.75 -1.94 12.05
N LEU A 78 1.75 -2.37 12.83
CA LEU A 78 1.87 -2.41 14.29
C LEU A 78 2.96 -3.39 14.74
N ALA A 79 3.16 -4.50 14.03
CA ALA A 79 4.24 -5.44 14.33
C ALA A 79 5.62 -4.85 14.07
N VAL A 80 5.81 -4.18 12.93
CA VAL A 80 7.07 -3.50 12.58
C VAL A 80 7.34 -2.37 13.56
N LEU A 81 6.37 -1.51 13.85
CA LEU A 81 6.51 -0.43 14.83
C LEU A 81 6.90 -0.98 16.22
N ALA A 82 6.24 -2.05 16.67
CA ALA A 82 6.59 -2.67 17.95
C ALA A 82 8.02 -3.22 17.96
N GLU A 83 8.49 -3.81 16.86
CA GLU A 83 9.87 -4.29 16.74
C GLU A 83 10.89 -3.15 16.76
N GLU A 84 10.66 -2.10 15.99
CA GLU A 84 11.51 -0.90 15.94
C GLU A 84 11.64 -0.26 17.33
N ARG A 85 10.52 -0.10 18.06
CA ARG A 85 10.52 0.38 19.45
C ARG A 85 11.32 -0.53 20.38
N ALA A 86 11.17 -1.85 20.25
CA ALA A 86 11.86 -2.82 21.10
C ALA A 86 13.38 -2.78 20.92
N ARG A 87 13.86 -2.41 19.72
CA ARG A 87 15.28 -2.28 19.38
C ARG A 87 15.87 -0.91 19.69
N ALA A 88 15.02 0.11 19.85
CA ALA A 88 15.39 1.45 20.25
C ALA A 88 14.78 1.86 21.60
N PRO A 89 15.01 1.14 22.72
CA PRO A 89 14.32 1.40 23.99
C PRO A 89 14.61 2.80 24.57
N GLY A 90 15.76 3.40 24.23
CA GLY A 90 16.11 4.77 24.61
C GLY A 90 15.49 5.86 23.72
N ASP A 91 14.90 5.49 22.58
CA ASP A 91 14.38 6.43 21.57
C ASP A 91 12.99 6.05 21.03
N ALA A 92 12.26 5.19 21.75
CA ALA A 92 10.94 4.71 21.34
C ALA A 92 9.94 5.83 21.06
N ALA A 93 10.05 6.97 21.77
CA ALA A 93 9.21 8.14 21.52
C ALA A 93 9.50 8.82 20.16
N THR A 94 10.73 8.77 19.67
CA THR A 94 11.07 9.27 18.33
C THR A 94 10.58 8.31 17.26
N VAL A 95 10.73 7.00 17.47
CA VAL A 95 10.14 5.98 16.59
C VAL A 95 8.63 6.19 16.45
N ASP A 96 7.93 6.30 17.58
CA ASP A 96 6.49 6.57 17.62
C ASP A 96 6.16 7.84 16.83
N ARG A 97 6.91 8.93 17.05
CA ARG A 97 6.69 10.21 16.35
C ARG A 97 6.84 10.10 14.83
N ILE A 98 7.84 9.36 14.34
CA ILE A 98 8.06 9.17 12.89
C ILE A 98 6.90 8.41 12.27
N CYS A 99 6.52 7.27 12.87
CA CYS A 99 5.52 6.38 12.31
C CYS A 99 4.09 6.94 12.42
N LEU A 100 3.74 7.49 13.58
CA LEU A 100 2.38 7.97 13.86
C LEU A 100 2.04 9.26 13.11
N ARG A 101 3.05 9.99 12.61
CA ARG A 101 2.88 11.12 11.71
C ARG A 101 2.21 10.79 10.38
N CYS A 102 2.24 9.52 9.96
CA CYS A 102 1.56 9.04 8.76
C CYS A 102 0.42 8.06 9.07
N HIS A 103 0.55 7.24 10.12
CA HIS A 103 -0.41 6.17 10.43
C HIS A 103 -1.52 6.54 11.42
N ALA A 104 -1.27 7.49 12.33
CA ALA A 104 -2.27 8.04 13.26
C ALA A 104 -2.24 9.58 13.30
N PRO A 105 -2.22 10.25 12.14
CA PRO A 105 -1.75 11.63 12.03
C PRO A 105 -2.62 12.68 12.74
N ALA A 106 -3.94 12.50 12.82
CA ALA A 106 -4.80 13.39 13.60
C ALA A 106 -4.49 13.30 15.11
N GLY A 107 -4.29 12.08 15.63
CA GLY A 107 -3.87 11.86 17.02
C GLY A 107 -2.46 12.37 17.31
N SER A 108 -1.55 12.24 16.34
CA SER A 108 -0.21 12.84 16.42
C SER A 108 -0.28 14.36 16.52
N GLU A 109 -1.08 15.03 15.69
CA GLU A 109 -1.29 16.48 15.76
C GLU A 109 -1.97 16.94 17.05
N GLU A 110 -3.01 16.23 17.49
CA GLU A 110 -3.73 16.55 18.73
C GLU A 110 -2.84 16.46 19.96
N SER A 111 -1.95 15.47 20.00
CA SER A 111 -0.99 15.28 21.10
C SER A 111 0.26 16.14 21.01
N GLY A 112 0.41 16.97 19.96
CA GLY A 112 1.67 17.68 19.70
C GLY A 112 2.86 16.75 19.41
N GLY A 113 2.60 15.57 18.86
CA GLY A 113 3.59 14.54 18.54
C GLY A 113 4.00 13.66 19.72
N ALA A 114 3.20 13.64 20.80
CA ALA A 114 3.45 12.86 22.01
C ALA A 114 2.63 11.56 22.10
N LEU A 115 1.71 11.31 21.17
CA LEU A 115 1.01 10.03 21.09
C LEU A 115 2.05 8.92 20.87
N GLY A 116 2.04 7.92 21.75
CA GLY A 116 2.91 6.75 21.67
C GLY A 116 2.12 5.48 21.35
N PHE A 117 2.82 4.40 20.99
CA PHE A 117 2.19 3.12 20.63
C PHE A 117 1.28 2.57 21.72
N ASP A 118 1.71 2.59 22.99
CA ASP A 118 0.94 1.98 24.09
C ASP A 118 -0.40 2.73 24.30
N GLU A 119 -0.36 4.07 24.19
CA GLU A 119 -1.55 4.92 24.24
C GLU A 119 -2.43 4.71 23.00
N LEU A 120 -1.85 4.54 21.81
CA LEU A 120 -2.60 4.23 20.59
C LEU A 120 -3.37 2.91 20.71
N VAL A 121 -2.73 1.83 21.17
CA VAL A 121 -3.33 0.48 21.17
C VAL A 121 -4.27 0.23 22.35
N ALA A 122 -4.06 0.89 23.50
CA ALA A 122 -4.81 0.61 24.73
C ALA A 122 -5.36 1.84 25.47
N GLY A 123 -4.86 3.04 25.17
CA GLY A 123 -5.25 4.28 25.85
C GLY A 123 -6.61 4.84 25.42
N ASP A 124 -7.09 5.86 26.15
CA ASP A 124 -8.42 6.46 25.96
C ASP A 124 -8.39 7.99 25.81
N SER A 125 -7.20 8.61 25.71
CA SER A 125 -7.11 10.05 25.45
C SER A 125 -7.82 10.43 24.14
N PRO A 126 -8.28 11.69 23.99
CA PRO A 126 -8.83 12.17 22.72
C PRO A 126 -7.90 11.92 21.54
N ALA A 127 -6.59 12.15 21.72
CA ALA A 127 -5.57 11.87 20.71
C ALA A 127 -5.50 10.38 20.34
N ALA A 128 -5.60 9.46 21.31
CA ALA A 128 -5.62 8.03 21.05
C ALA A 128 -6.85 7.60 20.27
N ARG A 129 -8.03 8.08 20.68
CA ARG A 129 -9.31 7.77 20.01
C ARG A 129 -9.33 8.29 18.57
N LEU A 130 -8.83 9.51 18.32
CA LEU A 130 -8.64 10.06 16.97
C LEU A 130 -7.59 9.28 16.17
N GLY A 131 -6.45 8.98 16.78
CA GLY A 131 -5.36 8.25 16.13
C GLY A 131 -5.80 6.88 15.61
N ARG A 132 -6.71 6.22 16.31
CA ARG A 132 -7.28 4.92 15.93
C ARG A 132 -8.27 4.95 14.76
N GLU A 133 -8.68 6.13 14.29
CA GLU A 133 -9.38 6.31 13.01
C GLU A 133 -8.41 6.40 11.82
N GLY A 134 -7.09 6.29 12.06
CA GLY A 134 -6.06 6.35 11.03
C GLY A 134 -5.95 7.73 10.39
N VAL A 135 -5.98 7.77 9.07
CA VAL A 135 -5.95 9.01 8.28
C VAL A 135 -7.37 9.54 8.11
N THR A 136 -7.76 10.47 8.99
CA THR A 136 -9.14 10.94 9.14
C THR A 136 -9.58 11.97 8.10
N CYS A 137 -10.89 12.17 7.98
CA CYS A 137 -11.47 13.23 7.15
C CYS A 137 -10.93 14.61 7.56
N THR A 138 -10.95 14.88 8.86
CA THR A 138 -10.54 16.16 9.43
C THR A 138 -9.06 16.41 9.31
N LEU A 139 -8.22 15.39 9.25
CA LEU A 139 -6.82 15.64 8.93
C LEU A 139 -6.65 16.01 7.46
N CYS A 140 -7.01 15.12 6.54
CA CYS A 140 -6.73 15.30 5.10
C CYS A 140 -7.29 16.63 4.59
N HIS A 141 -8.49 16.99 5.04
CA HIS A 141 -9.14 18.23 4.63
C HIS A 141 -8.67 19.47 5.42
N GLN A 142 -7.89 19.36 6.49
CA GLN A 142 -7.31 20.54 7.17
C GLN A 142 -5.84 20.78 6.81
N ILE A 143 -5.18 19.88 6.07
CA ILE A 143 -3.82 20.11 5.56
C ILE A 143 -3.82 21.37 4.69
N ALA A 144 -2.98 22.33 5.03
CA ALA A 144 -2.82 23.58 4.30
C ALA A 144 -1.95 23.39 3.05
N ALA A 145 -2.11 24.29 2.07
CA ALA A 145 -1.34 24.25 0.82
C ALA A 145 0.17 24.55 1.00
N SER A 146 0.57 25.07 2.16
CA SER A 146 1.94 25.54 2.41
C SER A 146 2.95 24.40 2.35
N GLY A 147 3.98 24.55 1.52
CA GLY A 147 5.13 23.64 1.46
C GLY A 147 4.87 22.27 0.82
N LEU A 148 3.64 21.95 0.41
CA LEU A 148 3.31 20.64 -0.17
C LEU A 148 4.17 20.33 -1.42
N GLY A 149 4.64 19.08 -1.51
CA GLY A 149 5.51 18.60 -2.60
C GLY A 149 7.00 18.91 -2.43
N GLN A 150 7.35 19.65 -1.37
CA GLN A 150 8.73 19.96 -1.00
C GLN A 150 9.20 19.02 0.11
N GLU A 151 10.52 18.91 0.26
CA GLU A 151 11.15 18.00 1.22
C GLU A 151 10.65 18.20 2.67
N ALA A 152 10.45 19.45 3.08
CA ALA A 152 9.93 19.76 4.41
C ALA A 152 8.52 19.23 4.68
N SER A 153 7.76 18.87 3.63
CA SER A 153 6.40 18.31 3.75
C SER A 153 6.36 16.78 3.81
N PHE A 154 7.46 16.10 3.45
CA PHE A 154 7.57 14.64 3.45
C PHE A 154 7.62 14.08 4.88
N THR A 155 7.46 12.76 5.03
CA THR A 155 7.44 12.08 6.35
C THR A 155 6.44 12.72 7.34
N GLY A 156 5.25 13.09 6.85
CA GLY A 156 4.20 13.73 7.65
C GLY A 156 4.49 15.17 8.07
N GLY A 157 5.35 15.88 7.33
CA GLY A 157 5.69 17.30 7.52
C GLY A 157 4.63 18.29 7.02
N PHE A 158 3.38 17.86 6.86
CA PHE A 158 2.28 18.74 6.50
C PHE A 158 1.99 19.78 7.59
N SER A 159 1.31 20.86 7.22
CA SER A 159 0.84 21.88 8.18
C SER A 159 -0.67 21.85 8.28
N VAL A 160 -1.20 21.90 9.51
CA VAL A 160 -2.64 22.01 9.80
C VAL A 160 -2.92 23.34 10.49
N GLY A 161 -3.88 24.10 9.95
CA GLY A 161 -4.28 25.38 10.53
C GLY A 161 -5.07 25.22 11.84
N TYR A 162 -5.10 26.25 12.69
CA TYR A 162 -5.91 26.29 13.92
C TYR A 162 -7.31 26.89 13.71
N GLN A 163 -7.65 27.30 12.49
CA GLN A 163 -8.91 27.96 12.15
C GLN A 163 -10.06 26.97 11.87
N ARG A 164 -9.83 25.65 12.06
CA ARG A 164 -10.80 24.59 11.78
C ARG A 164 -11.36 24.64 10.35
N GLU A 165 -10.50 24.98 9.39
CA GLU A 165 -10.85 25.11 7.97
C GLU A 165 -10.78 23.76 7.25
N MET A 166 -11.86 23.38 6.57
CA MET A 166 -11.95 22.15 5.79
C MET A 166 -11.89 22.46 4.29
N PHE A 167 -10.75 22.19 3.68
CA PHE A 167 -10.48 22.43 2.27
C PHE A 167 -11.17 21.40 1.37
N GLY A 168 -11.91 21.89 0.38
CA GLY A 168 -12.48 21.08 -0.69
C GLY A 168 -12.29 21.75 -2.06
N PRO A 169 -12.54 21.04 -3.17
CA PRO A 169 -12.33 21.57 -4.52
C PRO A 169 -13.42 22.54 -4.99
N HIS A 170 -14.34 22.92 -4.11
CA HIS A 170 -15.58 23.59 -4.48
C HIS A 170 -15.61 25.04 -4.00
N ALA A 171 -15.78 25.97 -4.93
CA ALA A 171 -16.00 27.38 -4.61
C ALA A 171 -17.33 27.59 -3.88
N SER A 172 -17.37 28.64 -3.05
CA SER A 172 -18.56 29.08 -2.30
C SER A 172 -19.30 27.93 -1.61
N PRO A 173 -18.67 27.21 -0.67
CA PRO A 173 -19.34 26.19 0.11
C PRO A 173 -20.41 26.82 1.00
N TYR A 174 -21.54 26.14 1.19
CA TYR A 174 -22.53 26.58 2.17
C TYR A 174 -22.05 26.22 3.57
N ALA A 175 -21.52 27.20 4.29
CA ALA A 175 -20.72 26.97 5.50
C ALA A 175 -21.55 26.72 6.77
N ASP A 176 -22.73 27.32 6.89
CA ASP A 176 -23.48 27.36 8.16
C ASP A 176 -23.78 25.97 8.75
N PRO A 177 -24.18 24.94 7.98
CA PRO A 177 -24.41 23.61 8.54
C PRO A 177 -23.15 23.03 9.23
N MET A 178 -22.00 23.08 8.57
CA MET A 178 -20.76 22.55 9.17
C MET A 178 -20.33 23.35 10.39
N ARG A 179 -20.46 24.67 10.37
CA ARG A 179 -20.17 25.53 11.53
C ARG A 179 -21.08 25.23 12.71
N MET A 180 -22.37 25.01 12.46
CA MET A 180 -23.37 24.78 13.51
C MET A 180 -23.32 23.37 14.09
N PHE A 181 -23.10 22.34 13.25
CA PHE A 181 -23.20 20.94 13.68
C PHE A 181 -21.87 20.32 14.11
N VAL A 182 -20.74 20.75 13.53
CA VAL A 182 -19.41 20.15 13.79
C VAL A 182 -18.32 21.21 14.06
N GLY A 183 -18.68 22.49 14.10
CA GLY A 183 -17.74 23.57 14.39
C GLY A 183 -16.62 23.76 13.35
N LEU A 184 -16.78 23.23 12.13
CA LEU A 184 -15.78 23.32 11.06
C LEU A 184 -16.23 24.32 9.98
N THR A 185 -15.29 25.06 9.39
CA THR A 185 -15.58 25.98 8.29
C THR A 185 -15.11 25.40 6.95
N PRO A 186 -16.00 25.04 6.02
CA PRO A 186 -15.57 24.60 4.70
C PRO A 186 -14.99 25.78 3.90
N ALA A 187 -13.91 25.53 3.20
CA ALA A 187 -13.21 26.50 2.36
C ALA A 187 -12.80 25.88 1.02
N LEU A 188 -12.64 26.72 0.00
CA LEU A 188 -11.99 26.29 -1.25
C LEU A 188 -10.50 26.04 -0.96
N GLY A 189 -10.00 24.87 -1.32
CA GLY A 189 -8.58 24.57 -1.33
C GLY A 189 -8.24 23.67 -2.50
N GLU A 190 -7.67 24.24 -3.56
CA GLU A 190 -7.36 23.51 -4.81
C GLU A 190 -6.26 22.46 -4.61
N HIS A 191 -5.42 22.61 -3.59
CA HIS A 191 -4.35 21.66 -3.28
C HIS A 191 -4.85 20.26 -2.93
N VAL A 192 -6.10 20.10 -2.49
CA VAL A 192 -6.67 18.78 -2.22
C VAL A 192 -6.83 17.91 -3.47
N MET A 193 -6.77 18.53 -4.65
CA MET A 193 -6.80 17.85 -5.96
C MET A 193 -5.40 17.63 -6.56
N ARG A 194 -4.34 17.99 -5.83
CA ARG A 194 -2.95 17.89 -6.30
C ARG A 194 -2.21 16.74 -5.62
N SER A 195 -1.34 16.05 -6.35
CA SER A 195 -0.55 14.91 -5.84
C SER A 195 0.34 15.30 -4.65
N GLU A 196 0.72 16.57 -4.56
CA GLU A 196 1.52 17.16 -3.48
C GLU A 196 0.88 16.99 -2.09
N LEU A 197 -0.45 16.86 -2.00
CA LEU A 197 -1.12 16.49 -0.74
C LEU A 197 -0.70 15.07 -0.31
N CYS A 198 -0.77 14.12 -1.22
CA CYS A 198 -0.40 12.72 -0.98
C CYS A 198 1.09 12.55 -0.70
N ALA A 199 1.93 13.42 -1.28
CA ALA A 199 3.38 13.41 -1.10
C ALA A 199 3.83 13.47 0.35
N THR A 200 3.00 14.04 1.23
CA THR A 200 3.31 14.24 2.65
C THR A 200 3.48 12.91 3.40
N CYS A 201 2.67 11.90 3.08
CA CYS A 201 2.77 10.55 3.65
C CYS A 201 3.35 9.53 2.67
N HIS A 202 3.32 9.80 1.36
CA HIS A 202 3.83 8.90 0.30
C HIS A 202 5.22 9.29 -0.24
N THR A 203 5.97 10.02 0.59
CA THR A 203 7.43 10.15 0.52
C THR A 203 7.93 10.02 1.95
N VAL A 204 8.52 8.87 2.28
CA VAL A 204 8.96 8.57 3.65
C VAL A 204 10.47 8.47 3.65
N ILE A 205 11.09 9.41 4.38
CA ILE A 205 12.52 9.51 4.56
C ILE A 205 12.80 9.30 6.05
N VAL A 206 13.60 8.27 6.35
CA VAL A 206 14.00 7.87 7.70
C VAL A 206 15.52 7.99 7.78
N GLY A 207 16.00 8.97 8.54
CA GLY A 207 17.42 9.36 8.47
C GLY A 207 17.79 9.80 7.06
N ASP A 208 18.81 9.16 6.48
CA ASP A 208 19.25 9.40 5.09
C ASP A 208 18.61 8.44 4.08
N VAL A 209 17.79 7.48 4.55
CA VAL A 209 17.18 6.45 3.69
C VAL A 209 15.79 6.87 3.25
N VAL A 210 15.55 6.79 1.95
CA VAL A 210 14.20 6.89 1.38
C VAL A 210 13.56 5.52 1.47
N GLU A 211 12.70 5.32 2.46
CA GLU A 211 11.98 4.06 2.69
C GLU A 211 10.84 3.89 1.67
N GLN A 212 10.18 5.00 1.31
CA GLN A 212 9.15 5.05 0.28
C GLN A 212 9.29 6.32 -0.56
N ALA A 213 9.21 6.17 -1.88
CA ALA A 213 9.40 7.26 -2.82
C ALA A 213 8.23 7.42 -3.81
N THR A 214 7.04 6.89 -3.51
CA THR A 214 5.93 6.80 -4.48
C THR A 214 5.60 8.13 -5.19
N TYR A 215 5.58 9.25 -4.46
CA TYR A 215 5.36 10.56 -5.09
C TYR A 215 6.53 10.99 -5.98
N LEU A 216 7.77 10.72 -5.56
CA LEU A 216 8.96 11.05 -6.37
C LEU A 216 9.03 10.18 -7.64
N GLU A 217 8.67 8.90 -7.52
CA GLU A 217 8.49 7.99 -8.65
C GLU A 217 7.40 8.51 -9.61
N TRP A 218 6.26 8.94 -9.07
CA TRP A 218 5.18 9.56 -9.85
C TRP A 218 5.62 10.82 -10.58
N ARG A 219 6.27 11.73 -9.87
CA ARG A 219 6.79 12.99 -10.41
C ARG A 219 7.81 12.78 -11.52
N SER A 220 8.48 11.62 -11.52
CA SER A 220 9.47 11.22 -12.52
C SER A 220 8.84 10.58 -13.76
N SER A 221 7.52 10.40 -13.82
CA SER A 221 6.83 9.77 -14.95
C SER A 221 6.18 10.76 -15.91
N SER A 222 5.78 10.26 -17.09
CA SER A 222 4.95 11.05 -18.01
C SER A 222 3.55 11.36 -17.46
N MET A 223 3.05 10.59 -16.48
CA MET A 223 1.72 10.82 -15.88
C MET A 223 1.70 12.06 -14.99
N ALA A 224 2.86 12.50 -14.47
CA ALA A 224 2.94 13.69 -13.62
C ALA A 224 2.33 14.95 -14.26
N ALA A 225 2.40 15.04 -15.59
CA ALA A 225 1.90 16.18 -16.35
C ALA A 225 0.38 16.16 -16.59
N THR A 226 -0.29 15.01 -16.43
CA THR A 226 -1.66 14.82 -16.92
C THR A 226 -2.62 14.22 -15.90
N LEU A 227 -2.13 13.44 -14.94
CA LEU A 227 -2.95 12.66 -14.03
C LEU A 227 -2.41 12.70 -12.60
N PRO A 228 -3.04 13.47 -11.69
CA PRO A 228 -2.66 13.47 -10.28
C PRO A 228 -3.07 12.15 -9.60
N CYS A 229 -2.51 11.87 -8.42
CA CYS A 229 -2.82 10.65 -7.64
C CYS A 229 -4.34 10.44 -7.46
N GLN A 230 -5.07 11.53 -7.21
CA GLN A 230 -6.51 11.55 -7.04
C GLN A 230 -7.26 11.03 -8.28
N GLY A 231 -6.69 11.17 -9.47
CA GLY A 231 -7.30 10.70 -10.71
C GLY A 231 -7.55 9.19 -10.74
N CYS A 232 -6.66 8.41 -10.12
CA CYS A 232 -6.78 6.95 -10.00
C CYS A 232 -7.26 6.49 -8.62
N HIS A 233 -6.75 7.09 -7.53
CA HIS A 233 -7.00 6.60 -6.17
C HIS A 233 -8.19 7.26 -5.48
N VAL A 234 -8.66 8.41 -6.00
CA VAL A 234 -9.86 9.11 -5.53
C VAL A 234 -10.73 9.54 -6.73
N PRO A 235 -11.07 8.61 -7.65
CA PRO A 235 -11.49 8.96 -8.99
C PRO A 235 -12.78 9.79 -8.98
N PRO A 236 -12.86 10.88 -9.78
CA PRO A 236 -14.07 11.70 -9.91
C PRO A 236 -15.07 11.11 -10.91
N ILE A 237 -14.95 9.82 -11.20
CA ILE A 237 -15.74 9.05 -12.17
C ILE A 237 -16.29 7.78 -11.52
N ASP A 238 -17.34 7.20 -12.11
CA ASP A 238 -18.25 6.30 -11.41
C ASP A 238 -18.17 4.80 -11.72
N ALA A 239 -17.09 4.13 -12.07
CA ALA A 239 -17.12 2.71 -12.53
C ALA A 239 -17.81 2.47 -13.90
N ASP A 240 -18.82 3.25 -14.30
CA ASP A 240 -19.31 3.28 -15.70
C ASP A 240 -18.59 4.38 -16.51
N ALA A 241 -17.50 4.92 -15.95
CA ALA A 241 -16.68 6.00 -16.50
C ALA A 241 -17.44 7.33 -16.74
N VAL A 242 -18.55 7.56 -16.02
CA VAL A 242 -19.30 8.82 -16.04
C VAL A 242 -18.77 9.75 -14.93
N PRO A 243 -18.56 11.05 -15.21
CA PRO A 243 -18.19 12.02 -14.17
C PRO A 243 -19.22 12.08 -13.05
N LEU A 244 -18.74 11.97 -11.81
CA LEU A 244 -19.59 12.04 -10.63
C LEU A 244 -20.10 13.46 -10.41
N ARG A 245 -21.43 13.57 -10.38
CA ARG A 245 -22.15 14.81 -10.09
C ARG A 245 -23.33 14.52 -9.17
N THR A 246 -23.22 14.94 -7.92
CA THR A 246 -24.24 14.64 -6.90
C THR A 246 -24.21 15.71 -5.79
N PRO A 247 -25.31 15.96 -5.05
CA PRO A 247 -25.23 16.75 -3.84
C PRO A 247 -24.29 16.07 -2.84
N ILE A 248 -23.32 16.81 -2.32
CA ILE A 248 -22.24 16.26 -1.48
C ILE A 248 -22.58 16.16 0.01
N SER A 249 -23.82 16.49 0.37
CA SER A 249 -24.37 16.38 1.72
C SER A 249 -25.88 16.17 1.63
N LYS A 250 -26.45 15.39 2.55
CA LYS A 250 -27.91 15.24 2.66
C LYS A 250 -28.59 16.39 3.41
N TYR A 251 -27.82 17.19 4.16
CA TYR A 251 -28.34 18.33 4.92
C TYR A 251 -27.60 19.64 4.62
N PRO A 252 -28.34 20.77 4.52
CA PRO A 252 -29.80 20.85 4.47
C PRO A 252 -30.36 20.23 3.17
N ALA A 253 -31.67 19.96 3.13
CA ALA A 253 -32.30 19.43 1.93
C ALA A 253 -32.24 20.43 0.76
N GLY A 254 -32.24 19.91 -0.47
CA GLY A 254 -32.30 20.74 -1.69
C GLY A 254 -30.96 21.33 -2.14
N LEU A 255 -29.83 20.81 -1.65
CA LEU A 255 -28.51 21.21 -2.14
C LEU A 255 -28.34 20.86 -3.63
N SER A 256 -27.75 21.78 -4.38
CA SER A 256 -27.38 21.55 -5.78
C SER A 256 -26.25 20.52 -5.90
N ALA A 257 -26.31 19.68 -6.92
CA ALA A 257 -25.23 18.76 -7.24
C ALA A 257 -23.93 19.50 -7.58
N ARG A 258 -22.80 18.98 -7.10
CA ARG A 258 -21.46 19.50 -7.38
C ARG A 258 -20.64 18.48 -8.18
N ALA A 259 -19.63 18.98 -8.88
CA ALA A 259 -18.60 18.20 -9.56
C ALA A 259 -17.28 19.02 -9.53
N PRO A 260 -16.10 18.37 -9.53
CA PRO A 260 -15.89 16.92 -9.40
C PRO A 260 -16.20 16.40 -7.99
N VAL A 261 -16.64 15.15 -7.86
CA VAL A 261 -16.80 14.46 -6.56
C VAL A 261 -15.93 13.21 -6.57
N GLY A 262 -14.93 13.14 -5.70
CA GLY A 262 -14.00 12.01 -5.64
C GLY A 262 -14.55 10.83 -4.83
N ARG A 263 -14.35 9.61 -5.32
CA ARG A 263 -14.62 8.38 -4.57
C ARG A 263 -13.52 8.13 -3.55
N HIS A 264 -13.82 8.28 -2.27
CA HIS A 264 -12.85 8.13 -1.16
C HIS A 264 -12.52 6.67 -0.85
N ARG A 265 -12.19 5.86 -1.86
CA ARG A 265 -11.89 4.43 -1.71
C ARG A 265 -10.43 4.13 -1.43
N PHE A 266 -9.52 5.00 -1.91
CA PHE A 266 -8.06 4.90 -1.69
C PHE A 266 -7.50 3.53 -2.06
N VAL A 267 -7.96 2.97 -3.18
CA VAL A 267 -7.63 1.61 -3.61
C VAL A 267 -6.13 1.49 -3.89
N GLY A 268 -5.54 0.39 -3.44
CA GLY A 268 -4.13 0.05 -3.64
C GLY A 268 -3.95 -1.47 -3.74
N GLY A 269 -2.78 -1.99 -3.37
CA GLY A 269 -2.47 -3.43 -3.51
C GLY A 269 -2.72 -4.31 -2.28
N ASN A 270 -3.25 -3.79 -1.15
CA ASN A 270 -3.26 -4.51 0.14
C ASN A 270 -4.52 -5.38 0.38
N ALA A 271 -4.98 -6.13 -0.62
CA ALA A 271 -6.13 -7.04 -0.46
C ALA A 271 -5.92 -8.08 0.67
N TYR A 272 -4.70 -8.60 0.80
CA TYR A 272 -4.34 -9.55 1.86
C TYR A 272 -4.55 -8.96 3.26
N MET A 273 -4.12 -7.70 3.49
CA MET A 273 -4.24 -7.09 4.82
C MET A 273 -5.69 -6.81 5.19
N LEU A 274 -6.50 -6.37 4.23
CA LEU A 274 -7.94 -6.20 4.43
C LEU A 274 -8.61 -7.50 4.88
N ARG A 275 -8.24 -8.64 4.27
CA ARG A 275 -8.74 -9.96 4.66
C ARG A 275 -8.22 -10.43 6.02
N LEU A 276 -6.96 -10.16 6.35
CA LEU A 276 -6.43 -10.44 7.70
C LEU A 276 -7.21 -9.68 8.77
N ILE A 277 -7.46 -8.39 8.56
CA ILE A 277 -8.25 -7.56 9.48
C ILE A 277 -9.68 -8.09 9.58
N ALA A 278 -10.31 -8.45 8.45
CA ALA A 278 -11.65 -9.04 8.44
C ALA A 278 -11.76 -10.34 9.26
N GLY A 279 -10.76 -11.22 9.14
CA GLY A 279 -10.67 -12.45 9.92
C GLY A 279 -10.33 -12.24 11.39
N ALA A 280 -9.82 -11.05 11.75
CA ALA A 280 -9.34 -10.70 13.07
C ALA A 280 -10.18 -9.62 13.77
N GLU A 281 -11.44 -9.41 13.38
CA GLU A 281 -12.25 -8.27 13.86
C GLU A 281 -12.35 -8.17 15.39
N ALA A 282 -12.45 -9.30 16.10
CA ALA A 282 -12.48 -9.32 17.56
C ALA A 282 -11.19 -8.76 18.20
N TRP A 283 -10.07 -8.82 17.48
CA TRP A 283 -8.80 -8.21 17.88
C TRP A 283 -8.67 -6.79 17.32
N ALA A 284 -9.00 -6.59 16.04
CA ALA A 284 -8.78 -5.34 15.32
C ALA A 284 -9.78 -4.23 15.69
N THR A 285 -10.94 -4.57 16.26
CA THR A 285 -11.98 -3.65 16.76
C THR A 285 -12.32 -2.51 15.79
N THR A 286 -12.49 -2.84 14.51
CA THR A 286 -12.76 -1.85 13.46
C THR A 286 -14.20 -1.34 13.48
N GLY A 287 -15.14 -2.14 14.00
CA GLY A 287 -16.58 -1.86 13.94
C GLY A 287 -17.19 -2.09 12.55
N LEU A 288 -16.45 -2.71 11.63
CA LEU A 288 -16.91 -3.04 10.28
C LEU A 288 -17.40 -4.48 10.22
N ALA A 289 -18.40 -4.72 9.36
CA ALA A 289 -18.76 -6.09 9.03
C ALA A 289 -17.66 -6.73 8.16
N PRO A 290 -17.29 -8.00 8.36
CA PRO A 290 -16.27 -8.67 7.55
C PRO A 290 -16.52 -8.60 6.04
N GLY A 291 -17.79 -8.61 5.62
CA GLY A 291 -18.17 -8.47 4.21
C GLY A 291 -17.81 -7.13 3.57
N GLU A 292 -17.68 -6.06 4.36
CA GLU A 292 -17.23 -4.76 3.84
C GLU A 292 -15.75 -4.76 3.49
N LEU A 293 -14.93 -5.37 4.36
CA LEU A 293 -13.50 -5.52 4.14
C LEU A 293 -13.19 -6.51 3.01
N GLU A 294 -13.99 -7.58 2.87
CA GLU A 294 -13.89 -8.47 1.71
C GLU A 294 -14.22 -7.74 0.40
N ALA A 295 -15.26 -6.89 0.39
CA ALA A 295 -15.58 -6.09 -0.79
C ALA A 295 -14.45 -5.13 -1.16
N ALA A 296 -13.81 -4.49 -0.17
CA ALA A 296 -12.64 -3.64 -0.39
C ALA A 296 -11.42 -4.45 -0.87
N ALA A 297 -11.23 -5.68 -0.39
CA ALA A 297 -10.17 -6.57 -0.85
C ALA A 297 -10.35 -6.98 -2.32
N LEU A 298 -11.57 -7.30 -2.73
CA LEU A 298 -11.90 -7.60 -4.12
C LEU A 298 -11.68 -6.38 -5.04
N GLU A 299 -12.01 -5.18 -4.58
CA GLU A 299 -11.72 -3.95 -5.32
C GLU A 299 -10.21 -3.71 -5.48
N ALA A 300 -9.41 -4.00 -4.45
CA ALA A 300 -7.95 -3.93 -4.53
C ALA A 300 -7.37 -4.94 -5.56
N GLU A 301 -7.92 -6.16 -5.64
CA GLU A 301 -7.54 -7.14 -6.67
C GLU A 301 -7.90 -6.67 -8.08
N GLN A 302 -9.09 -6.11 -8.26
CA GLN A 302 -9.52 -5.55 -9.55
C GLN A 302 -8.64 -4.38 -9.97
N HIS A 303 -8.20 -3.55 -9.02
CA HIS A 303 -7.28 -2.45 -9.30
C HIS A 303 -5.87 -2.94 -9.66
N LEU A 304 -5.35 -3.96 -8.96
CA LEU A 304 -4.09 -4.61 -9.34
C LEU A 304 -4.15 -5.18 -10.77
N ALA A 305 -5.30 -5.71 -11.18
CA ALA A 305 -5.49 -6.23 -12.53
C ALA A 305 -5.46 -5.18 -13.65
N SER A 306 -5.53 -3.88 -13.32
CA SER A 306 -5.37 -2.79 -14.29
C SER A 306 -3.99 -2.13 -14.26
N ALA A 307 -3.11 -2.53 -13.34
CA ALA A 307 -1.80 -1.90 -13.13
C ALA A 307 -0.72 -2.35 -14.11
N ALA A 308 -0.91 -3.48 -14.79
CA ALA A 308 0.07 -4.05 -15.71
C ALA A 308 -0.56 -4.66 -16.96
N ARG A 309 0.21 -4.73 -18.04
CA ARG A 309 -0.09 -5.55 -19.21
C ARG A 309 1.03 -6.57 -19.42
N LEU A 310 0.64 -7.78 -19.77
CA LEU A 310 1.55 -8.89 -20.03
C LEU A 310 1.49 -9.30 -21.50
N THR A 311 2.65 -9.56 -22.09
CA THR A 311 2.78 -10.06 -23.47
C THR A 311 3.74 -11.23 -23.50
N VAL A 312 3.55 -12.16 -24.43
CA VAL A 312 4.46 -13.27 -24.67
C VAL A 312 4.62 -13.48 -26.16
N THR A 313 5.86 -13.56 -26.65
CA THR A 313 6.19 -13.77 -28.06
C THR A 313 7.25 -14.87 -28.19
N PRO A 314 7.02 -15.90 -29.01
CA PRO A 314 8.00 -16.95 -29.23
C PRO A 314 9.02 -16.51 -30.28
N GLN A 315 10.27 -16.88 -30.07
CA GLN A 315 11.38 -16.65 -30.99
C GLN A 315 12.20 -17.93 -31.12
N ALA A 316 12.60 -18.27 -32.34
CA ALA A 316 13.48 -19.41 -32.58
C ALA A 316 14.91 -19.06 -32.14
N GLU A 317 15.52 -19.88 -31.28
CA GLU A 317 16.87 -19.66 -30.77
C GLU A 317 17.65 -20.98 -30.73
N ALA A 318 18.56 -21.19 -31.69
CA ALA A 318 19.56 -22.27 -31.75
C ALA A 318 19.21 -23.61 -31.05
N GLY A 319 18.11 -24.26 -31.46
CA GLY A 319 17.69 -25.56 -30.92
C GLY A 319 16.76 -25.49 -29.70
N THR A 320 16.39 -24.29 -29.29
CA THR A 320 15.34 -23.99 -28.30
C THR A 320 14.33 -22.99 -28.87
N THR A 321 13.24 -22.81 -28.13
CA THR A 321 12.27 -21.73 -28.28
C THR A 321 12.49 -20.77 -27.12
N ALA A 322 12.78 -19.52 -27.45
CA ALA A 322 12.83 -18.42 -26.51
C ALA A 322 11.44 -17.79 -26.41
N LEU A 323 10.87 -17.71 -25.22
CA LEU A 323 9.65 -16.96 -24.95
C LEU A 323 10.05 -15.61 -24.38
N VAL A 324 9.85 -14.54 -25.15
CA VAL A 324 10.06 -13.17 -24.70
C VAL A 324 8.79 -12.70 -24.01
N VAL A 325 8.85 -12.58 -22.68
CA VAL A 325 7.73 -12.14 -21.84
C VAL A 325 7.93 -10.66 -21.51
N GLY A 326 7.01 -9.80 -21.95
CA GLY A 326 7.06 -8.36 -21.67
C GLY A 326 6.04 -7.96 -20.60
N VAL A 327 6.51 -7.19 -19.61
CA VAL A 327 5.70 -6.58 -18.56
C VAL A 327 5.68 -5.07 -18.77
N GLU A 328 4.51 -4.52 -19.07
CA GLU A 328 4.28 -3.08 -19.20
C GLU A 328 3.66 -2.55 -17.90
N ASN A 329 4.24 -1.48 -17.35
CA ASN A 329 3.73 -0.77 -16.19
C ASN A 329 2.74 0.32 -16.63
N LEU A 330 1.48 0.17 -16.23
CA LEU A 330 0.39 1.10 -16.54
C LEU A 330 0.13 2.12 -15.42
N THR A 331 1.02 2.17 -14.41
CA THR A 331 0.93 3.11 -13.29
C THR A 331 1.86 4.32 -13.50
N GLY A 332 1.62 5.37 -12.73
CA GLY A 332 2.46 6.57 -12.75
C GLY A 332 3.75 6.43 -11.95
N HIS A 333 3.93 5.39 -11.15
CA HIS A 333 5.07 5.18 -10.25
C HIS A 333 5.75 3.83 -10.55
N LYS A 334 6.75 3.41 -9.77
CA LYS A 334 7.30 2.06 -9.96
C LYS A 334 6.23 1.00 -9.67
N LEU A 335 6.34 -0.17 -10.27
CA LEU A 335 5.43 -1.28 -10.03
C LEU A 335 6.21 -2.47 -9.43
N PRO A 336 5.84 -2.95 -8.21
CA PRO A 336 4.93 -2.33 -7.24
C PRO A 336 5.58 -1.19 -6.42
N THR A 337 4.92 -0.04 -6.25
CA THR A 337 5.42 1.06 -5.38
C THR A 337 5.10 0.85 -3.89
N GLY A 338 5.64 1.71 -3.02
CA GLY A 338 5.34 1.78 -1.58
C GLY A 338 6.34 1.02 -0.70
N TYR A 339 5.87 0.55 0.46
CA TYR A 339 6.69 -0.18 1.45
C TYR A 339 7.44 -1.37 0.82
N PRO A 340 8.73 -1.58 1.13
CA PRO A 340 9.59 -2.59 0.49
C PRO A 340 9.35 -4.02 1.02
N SER A 341 8.08 -4.41 1.16
CA SER A 341 7.64 -5.79 1.37
C SER A 341 7.02 -6.39 0.10
N ARG A 342 6.62 -5.54 -0.84
CA ARG A 342 5.82 -5.91 -2.01
C ARG A 342 6.71 -6.52 -3.07
N ARG A 343 6.19 -7.57 -3.72
CA ARG A 343 6.87 -8.23 -4.83
C ARG A 343 5.91 -8.66 -5.91
N MET A 344 6.39 -8.65 -7.15
CA MET A 344 5.72 -9.30 -8.28
C MET A 344 6.71 -10.19 -9.03
N TRP A 345 6.20 -11.24 -9.69
CA TRP A 345 7.04 -12.16 -10.46
C TRP A 345 6.23 -12.86 -11.55
N LEU A 346 6.94 -13.50 -12.48
CA LEU A 346 6.32 -14.30 -13.54
C LEU A 346 6.18 -15.76 -13.13
N HIS A 347 4.98 -16.30 -13.35
CA HIS A 347 4.73 -17.73 -13.38
C HIS A 347 4.54 -18.15 -14.85
N VAL A 348 5.43 -18.99 -15.36
CA VAL A 348 5.45 -19.44 -16.77
C VAL A 348 5.29 -20.94 -16.81
N THR A 349 4.30 -21.43 -17.55
CA THR A 349 4.11 -22.86 -17.80
C THR A 349 4.02 -23.14 -19.29
N VAL A 350 4.67 -24.21 -19.74
CA VAL A 350 4.55 -24.76 -21.10
C VAL A 350 4.03 -26.19 -21.00
N ARG A 351 2.92 -26.49 -21.68
CA ARG A 351 2.24 -27.79 -21.61
C ARG A 351 1.99 -28.40 -22.99
N ASP A 352 2.14 -29.71 -23.09
CA ASP A 352 1.64 -30.53 -24.20
C ASP A 352 0.52 -31.45 -23.68
N GLY A 353 -0.72 -31.05 -23.93
CA GLY A 353 -1.88 -31.63 -23.25
C GLY A 353 -1.75 -31.50 -21.73
N ALA A 354 -1.75 -32.63 -21.02
CA ALA A 354 -1.59 -32.67 -19.56
C ALA A 354 -0.12 -32.69 -19.09
N ARG A 355 0.85 -32.84 -20.00
CA ARG A 355 2.27 -32.94 -19.66
C ARG A 355 2.88 -31.54 -19.53
N VAL A 356 3.43 -31.23 -18.36
CA VAL A 356 4.25 -30.02 -18.16
C VAL A 356 5.64 -30.25 -18.77
N LEU A 357 6.03 -29.37 -19.68
CA LEU A 357 7.34 -29.37 -20.35
C LEU A 357 8.32 -28.41 -19.67
N PHE A 358 7.80 -27.29 -19.18
CA PHE A 358 8.54 -26.26 -18.46
C PHE A 358 7.60 -25.57 -17.46
N GLU A 359 8.07 -25.29 -16.25
CA GLU A 359 7.33 -24.54 -15.24
C GLU A 359 8.32 -23.76 -14.35
N SER A 360 8.12 -22.46 -14.23
CA SER A 360 8.98 -21.55 -13.44
C SER A 360 8.10 -20.57 -12.69
N GLY A 361 8.43 -20.30 -11.43
CA GLY A 361 7.76 -19.27 -10.62
C GLY A 361 6.44 -19.69 -9.96
N ALA A 362 6.17 -21.00 -9.89
CA ALA A 362 5.05 -21.52 -9.12
C ALA A 362 5.26 -21.23 -7.62
N ALA A 363 4.26 -20.63 -6.98
CA ALA A 363 4.26 -20.44 -5.53
C ALA A 363 3.78 -21.72 -4.83
N ALA A 364 4.34 -21.99 -3.65
CA ALA A 364 3.81 -23.02 -2.77
C ALA A 364 2.46 -22.59 -2.17
N ALA A 365 1.75 -23.53 -1.53
CA ALA A 365 0.42 -23.28 -0.98
C ALA A 365 0.37 -22.19 0.11
N ASP A 366 1.49 -21.94 0.80
CA ASP A 366 1.64 -20.87 1.78
C ASP A 366 2.01 -19.51 1.16
N GLY A 367 2.24 -19.46 -0.15
CA GLY A 367 2.70 -18.29 -0.89
C GLY A 367 4.22 -18.14 -0.96
N SER A 368 5.00 -19.11 -0.48
CA SER A 368 6.46 -19.06 -0.60
C SER A 368 6.90 -19.29 -2.06
N LEU A 369 8.01 -18.66 -2.43
CA LEU A 369 8.69 -18.91 -3.70
C LEU A 369 9.96 -19.68 -3.40
N ALA A 370 10.28 -20.65 -4.25
CA ALA A 370 11.56 -21.35 -4.16
C ALA A 370 12.73 -20.40 -4.50
N GLY A 371 13.88 -20.64 -3.88
CA GLY A 371 15.11 -19.89 -4.14
C GLY A 371 15.44 -18.82 -3.10
N ASP A 372 16.21 -17.83 -3.53
CA ASP A 372 16.79 -16.80 -2.65
C ASP A 372 15.73 -15.82 -2.10
N VAL A 373 15.96 -15.28 -0.90
CA VAL A 373 15.10 -14.27 -0.25
C VAL A 373 15.04 -12.96 -1.06
N ALA A 374 16.08 -12.68 -1.85
CA ALA A 374 16.19 -11.56 -2.76
C ALA A 374 16.95 -11.98 -4.03
N PRO A 375 16.31 -12.72 -4.96
CA PRO A 375 17.00 -13.20 -6.15
C PRO A 375 17.49 -12.00 -6.97
N PRO A 376 18.63 -12.10 -7.69
CA PRO A 376 19.09 -11.03 -8.57
C PRO A 376 18.05 -10.74 -9.66
N HIS A 377 18.14 -9.57 -10.29
CA HIS A 377 17.38 -9.31 -11.50
C HIS A 377 17.83 -10.26 -12.62
N ARG A 378 16.88 -10.80 -13.36
CA ARG A 378 17.06 -11.74 -14.47
C ARG A 378 16.29 -11.27 -15.69
N ASP A 379 17.01 -10.97 -16.76
CA ASP A 379 16.51 -10.73 -18.11
C ASP A 379 16.44 -12.03 -18.94
N ARG A 380 17.03 -13.11 -18.44
CA ARG A 380 17.04 -14.44 -19.04
C ARG A 380 16.87 -15.56 -18.00
N ILE A 381 16.04 -16.54 -18.31
CA ILE A 381 15.77 -17.74 -17.52
C ILE A 381 15.94 -18.98 -18.40
N ASP A 382 16.92 -19.81 -18.06
CA ASP A 382 17.25 -21.06 -18.75
C ASP A 382 17.16 -22.30 -17.84
N ASP A 383 16.90 -22.08 -16.55
CA ASP A 383 16.64 -23.11 -15.55
C ASP A 383 15.26 -22.88 -14.93
N PRO A 384 14.35 -23.89 -14.93
CA PRO A 384 13.04 -23.82 -14.29
C PRO A 384 13.07 -23.42 -12.79
N ALA A 385 14.19 -23.63 -12.09
CA ALA A 385 14.35 -23.23 -10.69
C ALA A 385 14.57 -21.72 -10.50
N GLN A 386 14.89 -20.98 -11.57
CA GLN A 386 15.07 -19.54 -11.52
C GLN A 386 13.73 -18.82 -11.65
N VAL A 387 13.61 -17.67 -10.98
CA VAL A 387 12.41 -16.82 -11.06
C VAL A 387 12.85 -15.37 -11.21
N GLN A 388 12.20 -14.63 -12.10
CA GLN A 388 12.36 -13.17 -12.16
C GLN A 388 11.38 -12.54 -11.17
N VAL A 389 11.92 -11.84 -10.17
CA VAL A 389 11.15 -11.16 -9.12
C VAL A 389 11.48 -9.68 -9.11
N TRP A 390 10.46 -8.84 -9.30
CA TRP A 390 10.53 -7.39 -9.16
C TRP A 390 10.11 -6.99 -7.75
N GLN A 391 11.06 -6.41 -6.99
CA GLN A 391 10.87 -5.98 -5.62
C GLN A 391 11.94 -4.97 -5.22
N ALA A 392 11.66 -4.22 -4.15
CA ALA A 392 12.67 -3.45 -3.43
C ALA A 392 13.07 -4.18 -2.16
N VAL A 393 14.36 -4.14 -1.82
CA VAL A 393 14.92 -4.76 -0.62
C VAL A 393 15.87 -3.76 0.03
N LEU A 394 15.51 -3.32 1.23
CA LEU A 394 16.41 -2.54 2.08
C LEU A 394 17.49 -3.45 2.66
N VAL A 395 18.68 -2.90 2.88
CA VAL A 395 19.78 -3.58 3.56
C VAL A 395 20.25 -2.77 4.76
N ASP A 396 20.72 -3.46 5.79
CA ASP A 396 21.33 -2.87 6.98
C ASP A 396 22.81 -2.50 6.76
N GLY A 397 23.47 -2.00 7.80
CA GLY A 397 24.88 -1.61 7.77
C GLY A 397 25.87 -2.76 7.47
N ASP A 398 25.46 -4.01 7.64
CA ASP A 398 26.25 -5.20 7.29
C ASP A 398 25.94 -5.69 5.85
N GLY A 399 25.01 -5.03 5.16
CA GLY A 399 24.55 -5.38 3.82
C GLY A 399 23.53 -6.53 3.79
N ALA A 400 23.01 -6.95 4.94
CA ALA A 400 21.99 -8.00 5.02
C ALA A 400 20.59 -7.42 4.74
N PRO A 401 19.70 -8.16 4.07
CA PRO A 401 18.31 -7.73 3.89
C PRO A 401 17.62 -7.42 5.22
N THR A 402 16.94 -6.29 5.30
CA THR A 402 16.20 -5.87 6.48
C THR A 402 14.82 -5.33 6.09
N HIS A 403 13.82 -5.60 6.93
CA HIS A 403 12.51 -4.95 6.86
C HIS A 403 12.40 -3.75 7.81
N ARG A 404 13.44 -3.48 8.62
CA ARG A 404 13.47 -2.38 9.57
C ARG A 404 14.00 -1.11 8.90
N ALA A 405 13.15 -0.09 8.85
CA ALA A 405 13.46 1.17 8.19
C ALA A 405 14.55 1.96 8.94
N LEU A 406 14.59 1.84 10.27
CA LEU A 406 15.57 2.57 11.08
C LEU A 406 16.99 1.98 11.02
N ASP A 407 17.10 0.68 10.69
CA ASP A 407 18.40 0.01 10.53
C ASP A 407 18.91 0.04 9.08
N ALA A 408 18.04 0.41 8.14
CA ALA A 408 18.39 0.44 6.74
C ALA A 408 19.45 1.52 6.45
N VAL A 409 20.35 1.23 5.53
CA VAL A 409 21.33 2.19 4.98
C VAL A 409 21.09 2.49 3.50
N GLY A 410 20.13 1.80 2.88
CA GLY A 410 19.72 1.99 1.49
C GLY A 410 19.11 0.74 0.89
N TYR A 411 18.84 0.78 -0.42
CA TYR A 411 18.38 -0.38 -1.17
C TYR A 411 19.57 -1.23 -1.64
N GLY A 412 19.60 -2.51 -1.26
CA GLY A 412 20.50 -3.50 -1.86
C GLY A 412 19.97 -4.02 -3.19
N LYS A 413 18.65 -3.88 -3.41
CA LYS A 413 17.96 -4.17 -4.67
C LYS A 413 16.76 -3.25 -4.81
N ASP A 414 16.58 -2.68 -5.99
CA ASP A 414 15.34 -2.05 -6.42
C ASP A 414 15.24 -2.19 -7.93
N ASN A 415 14.68 -3.32 -8.36
CA ASN A 415 14.42 -3.58 -9.77
C ASN A 415 12.95 -3.38 -10.12
N ARG A 416 12.14 -2.70 -9.29
CA ARG A 416 10.71 -2.50 -9.58
C ARG A 416 10.53 -1.80 -10.94
N VAL A 417 9.56 -2.25 -11.73
CA VAL A 417 9.41 -1.79 -13.13
C VAL A 417 9.09 -0.30 -13.16
N LEU A 418 9.86 0.47 -13.91
CA LEU A 418 9.73 1.93 -14.00
C LEU A 418 8.42 2.34 -14.69
N PRO A 419 7.81 3.47 -14.33
CA PRO A 419 6.67 4.01 -15.07
C PRO A 419 7.11 4.55 -16.44
N ALA A 420 6.13 4.73 -17.33
CA ALA A 420 6.37 5.33 -18.64
C ALA A 420 6.93 6.76 -18.50
N GLY A 421 7.85 7.11 -19.40
CA GLY A 421 8.47 8.44 -19.43
C GLY A 421 9.41 8.74 -18.26
N TRP A 422 9.96 7.71 -17.59
CA TRP A 422 10.90 7.84 -16.49
C TRP A 422 12.04 8.84 -16.77
N ALA A 423 12.01 9.96 -16.07
CA ALA A 423 12.99 11.04 -16.19
C ALA A 423 13.08 11.81 -14.85
N PRO A 424 13.69 11.23 -13.81
CA PRO A 424 13.80 11.89 -12.52
C PRO A 424 14.64 13.16 -12.59
N GLY A 425 14.22 14.20 -11.87
CA GLY A 425 14.99 15.43 -11.73
C GLY A 425 16.28 15.23 -10.92
N PRO A 426 17.26 16.16 -10.99
CA PRO A 426 18.55 15.99 -10.31
C PRO A 426 18.47 15.75 -8.79
N LEU A 427 17.45 16.31 -8.13
CA LEU A 427 17.22 16.14 -6.68
C LEU A 427 16.62 14.77 -6.33
N ASP A 428 15.94 14.13 -7.27
CA ASP A 428 15.24 12.86 -7.04
C ASP A 428 16.02 11.67 -7.58
N ALA A 429 16.88 11.87 -8.58
CA ALA A 429 17.52 10.79 -9.34
C ALA A 429 18.18 9.73 -8.45
N ALA A 430 18.92 10.14 -7.42
CA ALA A 430 19.53 9.21 -6.47
C ALA A 430 18.51 8.54 -5.54
N ARG A 431 17.44 9.26 -5.16
CA ARG A 431 16.37 8.78 -4.25
C ARG A 431 15.47 7.74 -4.89
N VAL A 432 15.37 7.72 -6.22
CA VAL A 432 14.50 6.81 -6.97
C VAL A 432 15.25 5.89 -7.93
N ALA A 433 16.58 5.88 -7.92
CA ALA A 433 17.38 5.05 -8.80
C ALA A 433 17.01 3.56 -8.66
N SER A 434 17.11 2.81 -9.77
CA SER A 434 17.06 1.36 -9.71
C SER A 434 18.39 0.82 -9.19
N VAL A 435 18.35 -0.33 -8.51
CA VAL A 435 19.54 -1.03 -7.99
C VAL A 435 19.51 -2.47 -8.43
N GLY A 436 20.60 -2.93 -9.07
CA GLY A 436 20.78 -4.31 -9.49
C GLY A 436 20.17 -4.67 -10.85
N VAL A 437 20.02 -3.69 -11.76
CA VAL A 437 19.54 -3.89 -13.15
C VAL A 437 20.62 -3.57 -14.19
N ASP A 438 21.86 -3.36 -13.77
CA ASP A 438 22.95 -2.95 -14.64
C ASP A 438 23.24 -3.99 -15.73
N GLY A 439 23.38 -3.52 -16.98
CA GLY A 439 23.65 -4.37 -18.13
C GLY A 439 22.43 -4.96 -18.81
N ASP A 440 21.24 -4.91 -18.19
CA ASP A 440 20.01 -5.26 -18.86
C ASP A 440 19.52 -4.10 -19.75
N THR A 441 19.48 -4.35 -21.05
CA THR A 441 19.01 -3.38 -22.06
C THR A 441 17.50 -3.44 -22.28
N SER A 442 16.84 -4.42 -21.68
CA SER A 442 15.41 -4.68 -21.81
C SER A 442 14.58 -4.03 -20.70
N PHE A 443 15.19 -3.80 -19.54
CA PHE A 443 14.68 -2.95 -18.47
C PHE A 443 14.71 -1.46 -18.86
N VAL A 444 13.56 -0.90 -19.22
CA VAL A 444 13.43 0.47 -19.74
C VAL A 444 12.27 1.22 -19.07
N ALA A 445 12.16 2.52 -19.33
CA ALA A 445 11.02 3.31 -18.87
C ALA A 445 9.70 2.70 -19.36
N GLY A 446 8.81 2.35 -18.43
CA GLY A 446 7.47 1.80 -18.70
C GLY A 446 7.41 0.28 -18.87
N SER A 447 8.53 -0.44 -18.97
CA SER A 447 8.48 -1.89 -19.19
C SER A 447 9.76 -2.62 -18.88
N ASP A 448 9.63 -3.94 -18.69
CA ASP A 448 10.74 -4.88 -18.65
C ASP A 448 10.45 -6.12 -19.53
N ARG A 449 11.49 -6.84 -19.96
CA ARG A 449 11.33 -8.09 -20.72
C ARG A 449 12.22 -9.20 -20.18
N VAL A 450 11.66 -10.41 -20.10
CA VAL A 450 12.37 -11.59 -19.62
C VAL A 450 12.31 -12.67 -20.69
N THR A 451 13.46 -13.24 -21.04
CA THR A 451 13.57 -14.31 -22.04
C THR A 451 13.65 -15.67 -21.37
N TYR A 452 12.65 -16.53 -21.61
CA TYR A 452 12.63 -17.91 -21.11
C TYR A 452 13.05 -18.90 -22.18
N LEU A 453 14.06 -19.73 -21.91
CA LEU A 453 14.44 -20.83 -22.79
C LEU A 453 13.70 -22.10 -22.38
N VAL A 454 12.75 -22.54 -23.20
CA VAL A 454 11.84 -23.65 -22.85
C VAL A 454 12.08 -24.93 -23.64
N GLY A 455 13.30 -25.12 -24.16
CA GLY A 455 13.65 -26.25 -25.02
C GLY A 455 12.93 -26.20 -26.36
N ALA A 456 12.54 -27.35 -26.93
CA ALA A 456 11.81 -27.41 -28.20
C ALA A 456 10.42 -28.03 -28.00
N PRO A 457 9.42 -27.26 -27.53
CA PRO A 457 8.07 -27.75 -27.37
C PRO A 457 7.49 -28.24 -28.72
N PRO A 458 6.67 -29.30 -28.73
CA PRO A 458 6.02 -29.76 -29.96
C PRO A 458 4.99 -28.72 -30.45
N PRO A 459 4.67 -28.70 -31.76
CA PRO A 459 3.58 -27.89 -32.29
C PRO A 459 2.28 -28.17 -31.55
N GLY A 460 1.56 -27.12 -31.16
CA GLY A 460 0.33 -27.21 -30.37
C GLY A 460 0.56 -27.14 -28.85
N ALA A 461 1.81 -27.04 -28.38
CA ALA A 461 2.09 -26.80 -26.97
C ALA A 461 1.52 -25.43 -26.53
N VAL A 462 0.90 -25.41 -25.36
CA VAL A 462 0.27 -24.21 -24.79
C VAL A 462 1.24 -23.54 -23.82
N VAL A 463 1.45 -22.25 -24.01
CA VAL A 463 2.22 -21.38 -23.11
C VAL A 463 1.24 -20.53 -22.31
N GLU A 464 1.32 -20.60 -20.99
CA GLU A 464 0.56 -19.76 -20.07
C GLU A 464 1.54 -18.95 -19.22
N VAL A 465 1.29 -17.64 -19.14
CA VAL A 465 2.11 -16.70 -18.37
C VAL A 465 1.18 -15.91 -17.45
N GLU A 466 1.49 -15.87 -16.17
CA GLU A 466 0.82 -15.03 -15.18
C GLU A 466 1.83 -14.08 -14.53
N LEU A 467 1.46 -12.81 -14.39
CA LEU A 467 2.15 -11.87 -13.51
C LEU A 467 1.48 -11.93 -12.14
N LEU A 468 2.22 -12.40 -11.14
CA LEU A 468 1.73 -12.62 -9.78
C LEU A 468 2.21 -11.49 -8.85
N TYR A 469 1.41 -11.16 -7.84
CA TYR A 469 1.71 -10.13 -6.84
C TYR A 469 1.47 -10.61 -5.41
N GLN A 470 2.33 -10.16 -4.51
CA GLN A 470 2.15 -10.29 -3.07
C GLN A 470 2.45 -8.98 -2.33
N SER A 471 1.63 -8.69 -1.31
CA SER A 471 1.85 -7.53 -0.44
C SER A 471 3.03 -7.73 0.52
N LEU A 472 3.29 -9.00 0.90
CA LEU A 472 4.45 -9.42 1.67
C LEU A 472 4.82 -10.87 1.34
N SER A 473 6.02 -11.29 1.71
CA SER A 473 6.45 -12.68 1.60
C SER A 473 6.26 -13.45 2.92
N PRO A 474 6.12 -14.78 2.89
CA PRO A 474 6.22 -15.60 4.11
C PRO A 474 7.55 -15.38 4.86
N GLY A 475 8.65 -15.15 4.14
CA GLY A 475 9.94 -14.83 4.75
C GLY A 475 9.93 -13.55 5.60
N LEU A 476 9.12 -12.54 5.24
CA LEU A 476 8.92 -11.36 6.10
C LEU A 476 8.18 -11.71 7.39
N VAL A 477 7.22 -12.63 7.34
CA VAL A 477 6.52 -13.12 8.54
C VAL A 477 7.50 -13.79 9.50
N ASP A 478 8.41 -14.62 8.98
CA ASP A 478 9.43 -15.26 9.78
C ASP A 478 10.45 -14.26 10.35
N ALA A 479 10.82 -13.22 9.58
CA ALA A 479 11.68 -12.14 10.05
C ALA A 479 11.04 -11.35 11.20
N ILE A 480 9.72 -11.09 11.14
CA ILE A 480 8.97 -10.45 12.22
C ILE A 480 8.82 -11.37 13.44
N ASP A 481 8.64 -12.67 13.25
CA ASP A 481 8.58 -13.66 14.34
C ASP A 481 9.89 -13.69 15.14
N ALA A 482 11.04 -13.49 14.46
CA ALA A 482 12.35 -13.37 15.08
C ALA A 482 12.52 -12.08 15.91
N GLY A 483 11.69 -11.05 15.70
CA GLY A 483 11.66 -9.81 16.49
C GLY A 483 11.11 -9.99 17.90
N ARG A 484 10.39 -11.09 18.18
CA ARG A 484 9.92 -11.49 19.53
C ARG A 484 9.14 -10.41 20.30
N THR A 485 8.25 -9.66 19.63
CA THR A 485 7.34 -8.72 20.30
C THR A 485 5.93 -9.32 20.46
N PRO A 486 5.13 -8.88 21.46
CA PRO A 486 3.73 -9.28 21.58
C PRO A 486 2.90 -8.98 20.33
N MET A 487 3.13 -7.81 19.71
CA MET A 487 2.46 -7.44 18.46
C MET A 487 2.96 -8.27 17.28
N GLY A 488 4.27 -8.51 17.17
CA GLY A 488 4.84 -9.43 16.18
C GLY A 488 4.22 -10.82 16.27
N THR A 489 4.08 -11.37 17.48
CA THR A 489 3.43 -12.68 17.69
C THR A 489 1.98 -12.68 17.22
N ARG A 490 1.21 -11.62 17.55
CA ARG A 490 -0.18 -11.47 17.07
C ARG A 490 -0.24 -11.46 15.54
N PHE A 491 0.60 -10.66 14.88
CA PHE A 491 0.63 -10.60 13.41
C PHE A 491 1.01 -11.95 12.80
N VAL A 492 2.05 -12.61 13.32
CA VAL A 492 2.51 -13.90 12.83
C VAL A 492 1.45 -14.98 12.97
N ASP A 493 0.72 -15.01 14.10
CA ASP A 493 -0.39 -15.96 14.29
C ASP A 493 -1.51 -15.73 13.26
N LEU A 494 -1.86 -14.48 12.98
CA LEU A 494 -2.84 -14.14 11.94
C LEU A 494 -2.34 -14.55 10.54
N ALA A 495 -1.09 -14.23 10.21
CA ALA A 495 -0.52 -14.51 8.89
C ALA A 495 -0.32 -16.01 8.65
N ARG A 496 0.10 -16.79 9.66
CA ARG A 496 0.23 -18.26 9.54
C ARG A 496 -1.11 -18.98 9.47
N ALA A 497 -2.19 -18.37 9.97
CA ALA A 497 -3.55 -18.90 9.84
C ALA A 497 -4.19 -18.61 8.47
N ALA A 498 -3.65 -17.67 7.69
CA ALA A 498 -4.19 -17.23 6.42
C ALA A 498 -3.11 -17.23 5.32
N PRO A 499 -3.14 -18.19 4.38
CA PRO A 499 -2.13 -18.31 3.32
C PRO A 499 -1.92 -17.00 2.56
N ILE A 500 -0.66 -16.68 2.26
CA ILE A 500 -0.28 -15.46 1.53
C ILE A 500 -0.37 -15.74 0.03
N THR A 501 -1.53 -16.18 -0.45
CA THR A 501 -1.70 -16.58 -1.84
C THR A 501 -1.45 -15.39 -2.79
N PRO A 502 -0.66 -15.55 -3.86
CA PRO A 502 -0.47 -14.49 -4.84
C PRO A 502 -1.76 -14.10 -5.56
N ILE A 503 -1.85 -12.82 -5.89
CA ILE A 503 -2.90 -12.26 -6.73
C ILE A 503 -2.40 -12.21 -8.18
N VAL A 504 -3.21 -12.65 -9.12
CA VAL A 504 -2.87 -12.56 -10.55
C VAL A 504 -3.20 -11.15 -11.06
N MET A 505 -2.17 -10.41 -11.46
CA MET A 505 -2.30 -9.07 -12.03
C MET A 505 -2.63 -9.11 -13.53
N ALA A 506 -1.96 -9.97 -14.28
CA ALA A 506 -2.12 -10.05 -15.72
C ALA A 506 -1.85 -11.47 -16.21
N ARG A 507 -2.44 -11.82 -17.35
CA ARG A 507 -2.25 -13.11 -18.02
C ARG A 507 -1.95 -12.92 -19.49
N ALA A 508 -1.13 -13.82 -20.04
CA ALA A 508 -0.92 -13.96 -21.47
C ALA A 508 -0.87 -15.45 -21.82
N GLN A 509 -1.36 -15.81 -22.99
CA GLN A 509 -1.39 -17.19 -23.46
C GLN A 509 -1.11 -17.23 -24.96
N LEU A 510 -0.38 -18.26 -25.40
CA LEU A 510 -0.27 -18.60 -26.82
C LEU A 510 -0.17 -20.10 -27.03
N VAL A 511 -0.29 -20.52 -28.29
CA VAL A 511 -0.05 -21.89 -28.75
C VAL A 511 1.15 -21.84 -29.71
N LEU A 512 2.14 -22.71 -29.49
CA LEU A 512 3.39 -22.79 -30.25
C LEU A 512 3.25 -23.53 -31.58
#